data_AF-A0A927W2J0-F1
#
_entry.id   AF-A0A927W2J0-F1
#
_cell.length_a   1.000
_cell.length_b   1.000
_cell.length_c   1.000
_cell.angle_alpha   90.00
_cell.angle_beta   90.00
_cell.angle_gamma   90.00
#
_symmetry.space_group_name_H-M   'P 1'
#
loop_
_entity.id
_entity.type
_entity.pdbx_description
1 polymer ?
#
loop_
_entity_poly.entity_id
_entity_poly.type
_entity_poly.pdbx_seq_one_letter_code
_entity_poly.pdbx_strand_id
1 'polypeptide(L)'
;MSLCLINYLDNGNLLISGDSRACTYDENGVEYISNDTTEKICKIDDKTVAFVSGMATPLMQTIKEFKNFSDRSPDNLAMILKRNIELIPPNEIEESRKKLMTAIILATVENNEVIYYVVTDACKYKPIRFNNETGGMAIVGAYDENLMHFYHNNIAKCETLKNAITVFNNTYQKANSHQVGGIATIYELSSKGIVEEFKYQIKDEQNYRKLPNKYRAVCNLKGLNIINDRTGETTLSIDNGGSVNMNSGNINWNNVNSDPETKEAKDDIDALARGEYTKAGKTFINGNSIYSPNIHAGKFYGAEYLDDDGIAQLTLSADNHYSDLLYRNIRDNYDLFKIRDSADGTITLLLGDVPVLRANLATGKASLDDNIKVTAVLA
;
A
#
# COMPACT_ATOMS: atom_id res chain seq x y z
N MET A 1 -2.97 6.71 -27.78
CA MET A 1 -2.08 5.56 -28.06
C MET A 1 -0.65 5.94 -27.74
N SER A 2 0.26 4.97 -27.67
CA SER A 2 1.70 5.20 -27.45
C SER A 2 2.49 4.27 -28.35
N LEU A 3 3.78 4.50 -28.57
CA LEU A 3 4.64 3.53 -29.25
C LEU A 3 5.72 3.05 -28.28
N CYS A 4 5.86 1.73 -28.17
CA CYS A 4 7.00 1.07 -27.52
C CYS A 4 7.71 0.19 -28.53
N LEU A 5 9.03 0.30 -28.61
CA LEU A 5 9.88 -0.60 -29.38
C LEU A 5 10.75 -1.41 -28.42
N ILE A 6 10.83 -2.71 -28.66
CA ILE A 6 11.65 -3.65 -27.89
C ILE A 6 12.54 -4.46 -28.83
N ASN A 7 13.81 -4.63 -28.44
CA ASN A 7 14.76 -5.48 -29.15
C ASN A 7 15.79 -6.08 -28.18
N TYR A 8 16.09 -7.37 -28.33
CA TYR A 8 17.30 -7.94 -27.72
C TYR A 8 18.50 -7.76 -28.64
N LEU A 9 19.63 -7.40 -28.05
CA LEU A 9 20.93 -7.37 -28.71
C LEU A 9 21.59 -8.75 -28.64
N ASP A 10 22.53 -9.03 -29.55
CA ASP A 10 23.25 -10.32 -29.61
C ASP A 10 24.01 -10.67 -28.32
N ASN A 11 24.34 -9.65 -27.51
CA ASN A 11 24.97 -9.83 -26.21
C ASN A 11 23.99 -10.18 -25.07
N GLY A 12 22.70 -10.32 -25.38
CA GLY A 12 21.64 -10.63 -24.42
C GLY A 12 21.03 -9.41 -23.70
N ASN A 13 21.51 -8.20 -23.98
CA ASN A 13 20.90 -6.98 -23.44
C ASN A 13 19.56 -6.68 -24.13
N LEU A 14 18.65 -6.02 -23.41
CA LEU A 14 17.35 -5.59 -23.92
C LEU A 14 17.34 -4.07 -24.10
N LEU A 15 16.88 -3.61 -25.27
CA LEU A 15 16.46 -2.24 -25.49
C LEU A 15 14.95 -2.16 -25.38
N ILE A 16 14.45 -1.22 -24.58
CA ILE A 16 13.03 -0.89 -24.46
C ILE A 16 12.85 0.62 -24.53
N SER A 17 11.79 1.08 -25.19
CA SER A 17 11.56 2.51 -25.41
C SER A 17 10.12 2.94 -25.26
N GLY A 18 9.91 4.25 -25.13
CA GLY A 18 8.60 4.88 -25.18
C GLY A 18 8.68 6.34 -25.62
N ASP A 19 7.63 6.81 -26.31
CA ASP A 19 7.41 8.24 -26.59
C ASP A 19 6.80 8.97 -25.38
N SER A 20 6.71 10.30 -25.43
CA SER A 20 6.15 11.11 -24.32
C SER A 20 4.90 11.90 -24.67
N ARG A 21 4.35 11.74 -25.88
CA ARG A 21 3.18 12.48 -26.34
C ARG A 21 1.89 11.89 -25.80
N ALA A 22 1.15 12.65 -25.00
CA ALA A 22 -0.23 12.34 -24.67
C ALA A 22 -1.17 13.02 -25.66
N CYS A 23 -2.17 12.27 -26.12
CA CYS A 23 -3.23 12.75 -26.99
C CYS A 23 -4.60 12.66 -26.29
N THR A 24 -5.52 13.51 -26.69
CA THR A 24 -6.93 13.46 -26.28
C THR A 24 -7.82 13.69 -27.50
N TYR A 25 -9.09 13.35 -27.36
CA TYR A 25 -10.12 13.54 -28.38
C TYR A 25 -11.14 14.55 -27.86
N ASP A 26 -11.73 15.34 -28.75
CA ASP A 26 -12.96 16.08 -28.44
C ASP A 26 -14.20 15.18 -28.64
N GLU A 27 -15.38 15.74 -28.35
CA GLU A 27 -16.68 15.05 -28.52
C GLU A 27 -16.97 14.62 -29.97
N ASN A 28 -16.28 15.21 -30.96
CA ASN A 28 -16.41 14.88 -32.38
C ASN A 28 -15.33 13.90 -32.85
N GLY A 29 -14.48 13.40 -31.92
CA GLY A 29 -13.39 12.47 -32.23
C GLY A 29 -12.16 13.13 -32.86
N VAL A 30 -12.04 14.46 -32.81
CA VAL A 30 -10.86 15.17 -33.32
C VAL A 30 -9.70 15.03 -32.34
N GLU A 31 -8.53 14.67 -32.86
CA GLU A 31 -7.31 14.48 -32.07
C GLU A 31 -6.60 15.79 -31.72
N TYR A 32 -6.17 15.88 -30.47
CA TYR A 32 -5.36 16.97 -29.94
C TYR A 32 -4.17 16.44 -29.15
N ILE A 33 -3.01 17.08 -29.28
CA ILE A 33 -1.89 16.89 -28.37
C ILE A 33 -2.22 17.58 -27.05
N SER A 34 -2.26 16.83 -25.95
CA SER A 34 -2.47 17.39 -24.61
C SER A 34 -1.15 17.69 -23.91
N ASN A 35 -0.14 16.83 -24.08
CA ASN A 35 1.19 16.99 -23.50
C ASN A 35 2.27 16.31 -24.35
N ASP A 36 3.47 16.88 -24.42
CA ASP A 36 4.65 16.30 -25.09
C ASP A 36 5.70 15.78 -24.08
N THR A 37 5.44 15.84 -22.77
CA THR A 37 6.41 15.48 -21.71
C THR A 37 5.92 14.38 -20.77
N THR A 38 4.89 13.62 -21.15
CA THR A 38 4.35 12.54 -20.32
C THR A 38 5.36 11.40 -20.22
N GLU A 39 5.78 11.03 -19.01
CA GLU A 39 6.69 9.91 -18.80
C GLU A 39 5.94 8.58 -18.96
N LYS A 40 5.94 8.03 -20.19
CA LYS A 40 5.27 6.74 -20.48
C LYS A 40 6.16 5.53 -20.25
N ILE A 41 7.48 5.72 -20.29
CA ILE A 41 8.46 4.71 -19.91
C ILE A 41 9.25 5.25 -18.73
N CYS A 42 9.30 4.48 -17.66
CA CYS A 42 9.85 4.93 -16.40
C CYS A 42 10.72 3.87 -15.76
N LYS A 43 11.80 4.33 -15.11
CA LYS A 43 12.60 3.52 -14.21
C LYS A 43 11.80 3.26 -12.93
N ILE A 44 11.60 1.98 -12.59
CA ILE A 44 10.98 1.55 -11.33
C ILE A 44 12.04 1.43 -10.25
N ASP A 45 13.16 0.78 -10.58
CA ASP A 45 14.36 0.63 -9.75
C ASP A 45 15.59 0.38 -10.65
N ASP A 46 16.73 0.02 -10.09
CA ASP A 46 17.97 -0.21 -10.86
C ASP A 46 17.93 -1.42 -11.79
N LYS A 47 16.93 -2.31 -11.67
CA LYS A 47 16.79 -3.52 -12.48
C LYS A 47 15.55 -3.50 -13.36
N THR A 48 14.60 -2.60 -13.11
CA THR A 48 13.25 -2.69 -13.65
C THR A 48 12.82 -1.39 -14.33
N VAL A 49 12.32 -1.52 -15.54
CA VAL A 49 11.71 -0.44 -16.35
C VAL A 49 10.30 -0.84 -16.72
N ALA A 50 9.36 0.09 -16.61
CA ALA A 50 7.98 -0.12 -17.02
C ALA A 50 7.58 0.88 -18.10
N PHE A 51 7.04 0.38 -19.20
CA PHE A 51 6.34 1.16 -20.22
C PHE A 51 4.83 1.00 -20.06
N VAL A 52 4.07 2.07 -20.31
CA VAL A 52 2.61 2.07 -20.26
C VAL A 52 1.96 2.62 -21.53
N SER A 53 0.88 1.97 -21.96
CA SER A 53 0.03 2.43 -23.06
C SER A 53 -1.44 2.17 -22.78
N GLY A 54 -2.30 3.13 -23.13
CA GLY A 54 -3.74 3.03 -22.92
C GLY A 54 -4.29 4.22 -22.13
N MET A 55 -5.31 3.98 -21.30
CA MET A 55 -5.93 5.03 -20.47
C MET A 55 -4.94 5.59 -19.44
N ALA A 56 -4.61 6.88 -19.58
CA ALA A 56 -3.52 7.50 -18.83
C ALA A 56 -3.72 7.46 -17.30
N THR A 57 -4.89 7.87 -16.80
CA THR A 57 -5.16 7.98 -15.35
C THR A 57 -4.95 6.66 -14.60
N PRO A 58 -5.65 5.55 -14.93
CA PRO A 58 -5.48 4.29 -14.19
C PRO A 58 -4.06 3.70 -14.34
N LEU A 59 -3.42 3.89 -15.48
CA LEU A 59 -2.05 3.41 -15.72
C LEU A 59 -0.99 4.18 -14.94
N MET A 60 -1.07 5.51 -14.93
CA MET A 60 -0.17 6.36 -14.16
C MET A 60 -0.31 6.10 -12.66
N GLN A 61 -1.54 5.91 -12.18
CA GLN A 61 -1.79 5.51 -10.80
C GLN A 61 -1.18 4.14 -10.49
N THR A 62 -1.39 3.16 -11.38
CA THR A 62 -0.81 1.81 -11.25
C THR A 62 0.70 1.84 -11.11
N ILE A 63 1.40 2.58 -11.99
CA ILE A 63 2.86 2.71 -11.92
C ILE A 63 3.31 3.44 -10.67
N LYS A 64 2.63 4.54 -10.30
CA LYS A 64 2.97 5.31 -9.09
C LYS A 64 2.84 4.47 -7.83
N GLU A 65 1.77 3.68 -7.72
CA GLU A 65 1.58 2.75 -6.62
C GLU A 65 2.61 1.64 -6.68
N PHE A 66 2.79 1.00 -7.83
CA PHE A 66 3.74 -0.09 -8.02
C PHE A 66 5.15 0.30 -7.57
N LYS A 67 5.63 1.51 -7.90
CA LYS A 67 6.93 2.04 -7.43
C LYS A 67 7.09 2.04 -5.89
N ASN A 68 6.00 2.16 -5.13
CA ASN A 68 6.04 2.25 -3.68
C ASN A 68 5.98 0.88 -2.96
N PHE A 69 5.66 -0.21 -3.66
CA PHE A 69 5.66 -1.54 -3.05
C PHE A 69 7.08 -2.07 -2.82
N SER A 70 7.27 -3.13 -2.03
CA SER A 70 8.54 -3.88 -2.03
C SER A 70 8.54 -5.00 -3.07
N ASP A 71 7.37 -5.59 -3.31
CA ASP A 71 7.17 -6.65 -4.29
C ASP A 71 7.12 -6.07 -5.71
N ARG A 72 8.12 -6.42 -6.52
CA ARG A 72 8.27 -6.01 -7.92
C ARG A 72 7.81 -7.08 -8.92
N SER A 73 7.11 -8.11 -8.45
CA SER A 73 6.63 -9.18 -9.31
C SER A 73 5.58 -8.70 -10.32
N PRO A 74 5.49 -9.35 -11.50
CA PRO A 74 4.40 -9.11 -12.43
C PRO A 74 3.02 -9.48 -11.83
N ASP A 75 2.96 -10.40 -10.86
CA ASP A 75 1.73 -10.72 -10.11
C ASP A 75 1.22 -9.50 -9.33
N ASN A 76 2.10 -8.84 -8.58
CA ASN A 76 1.73 -7.62 -7.84
C ASN A 76 1.33 -6.48 -8.80
N LEU A 77 2.06 -6.31 -9.91
CA LEU A 77 1.68 -5.33 -10.94
C LEU A 77 0.28 -5.62 -11.52
N ALA A 78 -0.02 -6.88 -11.85
CA ALA A 78 -1.32 -7.27 -12.38
C ALA A 78 -2.45 -7.06 -11.35
N MET A 79 -2.20 -7.34 -10.07
CA MET A 79 -3.14 -7.09 -8.99
C MET A 79 -3.46 -5.60 -8.81
N ILE A 80 -2.44 -4.73 -8.81
CA ILE A 80 -2.62 -3.28 -8.70
C ILE A 80 -3.38 -2.75 -9.93
N LEU A 81 -2.99 -3.19 -11.14
CA LEU A 81 -3.67 -2.81 -12.38
C LEU A 81 -5.15 -3.19 -12.34
N LYS A 82 -5.45 -4.43 -11.94
CA LYS A 82 -6.83 -4.93 -11.81
C LYS A 82 -7.66 -4.02 -10.92
N ARG A 83 -7.17 -3.73 -9.71
CA ARG A 83 -7.84 -2.85 -8.75
C ARG A 83 -8.12 -1.47 -9.35
N ASN A 84 -7.14 -0.88 -10.02
CA ASN A 84 -7.28 0.47 -10.57
C ASN A 84 -8.20 0.52 -11.80
N ILE A 85 -8.26 -0.55 -12.59
CA ILE A 85 -9.25 -0.68 -13.67
C ILE A 85 -10.67 -0.85 -13.11
N GLU A 86 -10.84 -1.59 -12.01
CA GLU A 86 -12.14 -1.81 -11.37
C GLU A 86 -12.75 -0.53 -10.75
N LEU A 87 -11.95 0.53 -10.56
CA LEU A 87 -12.43 1.85 -10.15
C LEU A 87 -13.04 2.67 -11.29
N ILE A 88 -12.88 2.24 -12.55
CA ILE A 88 -13.42 2.94 -13.71
C ILE A 88 -14.92 2.63 -13.82
N PRO A 89 -15.79 3.64 -13.99
CA PRO A 89 -17.23 3.42 -14.16
C PRO A 89 -17.55 2.43 -15.29
N PRO A 90 -18.49 1.47 -15.11
CA PRO A 90 -18.77 0.43 -16.10
C PRO A 90 -19.14 0.94 -17.51
N ASN A 91 -19.80 2.09 -17.59
CA ASN A 91 -20.16 2.77 -18.84
C ASN A 91 -18.92 3.28 -19.60
N GLU A 92 -17.86 3.70 -18.90
CA GLU A 92 -16.58 4.08 -19.51
C GLU A 92 -15.74 2.85 -19.92
N ILE A 93 -15.89 1.73 -19.20
CA ILE A 93 -15.22 0.45 -19.49
C ILE A 93 -15.76 -0.19 -20.77
N GLU A 94 -17.07 -0.20 -21.00
CA GLU A 94 -17.69 -0.92 -22.13
C GLU A 94 -17.33 -0.31 -23.49
N GLU A 95 -17.17 1.02 -23.54
CA GLU A 95 -16.69 1.74 -24.71
C GLU A 95 -15.17 1.56 -24.91
N SER A 96 -14.41 1.53 -23.81
CA SER A 96 -12.95 1.38 -23.82
C SER A 96 -12.49 -0.05 -24.14
N ARG A 97 -13.22 -1.09 -23.71
CA ARG A 97 -12.90 -2.52 -23.96
C ARG A 97 -12.94 -2.90 -25.44
N LYS A 98 -13.64 -2.14 -26.28
CA LYS A 98 -13.65 -2.35 -27.74
C LYS A 98 -12.32 -1.95 -28.42
N LYS A 99 -11.40 -1.28 -27.72
CA LYS A 99 -10.18 -0.67 -28.30
C LYS A 99 -8.85 -1.10 -27.64
N LEU A 100 -8.84 -2.18 -26.84
CA LEU A 100 -7.67 -2.65 -26.07
C LEU A 100 -7.23 -1.59 -25.03
N MET A 101 -7.75 -1.72 -23.81
CA MET A 101 -7.79 -0.62 -22.83
C MET A 101 -6.42 -0.16 -22.33
N THR A 102 -5.55 -1.12 -22.02
CA THR A 102 -4.31 -0.88 -21.27
C THR A 102 -3.30 -2.00 -21.51
N ALA A 103 -2.04 -1.63 -21.72
CA ALA A 103 -0.90 -2.54 -21.72
C ALA A 103 0.25 -1.92 -20.91
N ILE A 104 0.82 -2.71 -20.00
CA ILE A 104 2.05 -2.39 -19.30
C ILE A 104 3.10 -3.41 -19.74
N ILE A 105 4.24 -2.91 -20.21
CA ILE A 105 5.40 -3.76 -20.44
C ILE A 105 6.37 -3.57 -19.29
N LEU A 106 6.63 -4.64 -18.54
CA LEU A 106 7.58 -4.65 -17.44
C LEU A 106 8.83 -5.40 -17.87
N ALA A 107 9.92 -4.67 -18.10
CA ALA A 107 11.24 -5.23 -18.36
C ALA A 107 12.05 -5.28 -17.07
N THR A 108 12.61 -6.42 -16.71
CA THR A 108 13.34 -6.61 -15.45
C THR A 108 14.46 -7.65 -15.60
N VAL A 109 15.21 -7.84 -14.52
CA VAL A 109 16.28 -8.84 -14.40
C VAL A 109 15.88 -9.90 -13.39
N GLU A 110 15.72 -11.13 -13.86
CA GLU A 110 15.41 -12.30 -13.03
C GLU A 110 16.45 -13.39 -13.24
N ASN A 111 17.03 -13.92 -12.16
CA ASN A 111 18.03 -14.98 -12.23
C ASN A 111 19.22 -14.67 -13.17
N ASN A 112 19.67 -13.40 -13.19
CA ASN A 112 20.71 -12.88 -14.09
C ASN A 112 20.35 -12.92 -15.59
N GLU A 113 19.06 -13.03 -15.92
CA GLU A 113 18.55 -12.92 -17.28
C GLU A 113 17.66 -11.68 -17.40
N VAL A 114 17.76 -11.00 -18.54
CA VAL A 114 16.83 -9.93 -18.87
C VAL A 114 15.57 -10.54 -19.45
N ILE A 115 14.43 -10.13 -18.92
CA ILE A 115 13.12 -10.66 -19.28
C ILE A 115 12.12 -9.50 -19.35
N TYR A 116 11.07 -9.65 -20.16
CA TYR A 116 9.94 -8.73 -20.07
C TYR A 116 8.60 -9.45 -20.05
N TYR A 117 7.64 -8.77 -19.46
CA TYR A 117 6.25 -9.20 -19.32
C TYR A 117 5.34 -8.19 -20.02
N VAL A 118 4.32 -8.69 -20.72
CA VAL A 118 3.21 -7.86 -21.20
C VAL A 118 2.02 -8.14 -20.31
N VAL A 119 1.63 -7.16 -19.51
CA VAL A 119 0.46 -7.20 -18.62
C VAL A 119 -0.63 -6.37 -19.27
N THR A 120 -1.75 -7.00 -19.64
CA THR A 120 -2.91 -6.32 -20.24
C THR A 120 -4.05 -6.15 -19.24
N ASP A 121 -5.13 -5.51 -19.66
CA ASP A 121 -6.42 -5.42 -18.94
C ASP A 121 -7.02 -6.78 -18.54
N ALA A 122 -6.69 -7.85 -19.25
CA ALA A 122 -7.03 -9.22 -18.86
C ALA A 122 -6.33 -9.66 -17.55
N CYS A 123 -5.38 -8.88 -17.05
CA CYS A 123 -4.58 -9.15 -15.85
C CYS A 123 -3.87 -10.51 -15.93
N LYS A 124 -3.55 -10.93 -17.16
CA LYS A 124 -2.76 -12.11 -17.49
C LYS A 124 -1.48 -11.64 -18.13
N TYR A 125 -0.42 -12.40 -17.90
CA TYR A 125 0.88 -12.15 -18.50
C TYR A 125 1.59 -13.47 -18.76
N LYS A 126 2.56 -13.41 -19.67
CA LYS A 126 3.54 -14.48 -19.87
C LYS A 126 4.93 -13.87 -19.97
N PRO A 127 5.95 -14.50 -19.37
CA PRO A 127 7.33 -14.08 -19.56
C PRO A 127 7.72 -14.22 -21.03
N ILE A 128 8.38 -13.20 -21.56
CA ILE A 128 9.02 -13.23 -22.87
C ILE A 128 10.52 -13.06 -22.65
N ARG A 129 11.26 -14.12 -22.99
CA ARG A 129 12.71 -14.21 -22.88
C ARG A 129 13.35 -14.07 -24.25
N PHE A 130 14.63 -13.71 -24.26
CA PHE A 130 15.44 -13.86 -25.46
C PHE A 130 15.39 -15.31 -25.93
N ASN A 131 15.05 -15.53 -27.19
CA ASN A 131 15.28 -16.79 -27.86
C ASN A 131 15.88 -16.52 -29.25
N ASN A 132 16.69 -17.46 -29.73
CA ASN A 132 17.41 -17.32 -31.01
C ASN A 132 16.47 -17.33 -32.23
N GLU A 133 15.17 -17.62 -32.07
CA GLU A 133 14.22 -17.79 -33.18
C GLU A 133 13.36 -16.54 -33.45
N THR A 134 13.04 -15.73 -32.42
CA THR A 134 12.15 -14.56 -32.57
C THR A 134 12.82 -13.24 -32.19
N GLY A 135 14.05 -13.26 -31.64
CA GLY A 135 14.78 -12.06 -31.23
C GLY A 135 14.06 -11.20 -30.17
N GLY A 136 12.94 -11.69 -29.62
CA GLY A 136 12.10 -11.01 -28.63
C GLY A 136 11.66 -9.60 -29.03
N MET A 137 11.25 -9.39 -30.28
CA MET A 137 10.75 -8.10 -30.76
C MET A 137 9.28 -7.90 -30.38
N ALA A 138 8.95 -6.77 -29.75
CA ALA A 138 7.57 -6.38 -29.47
C ALA A 138 7.34 -4.90 -29.76
N ILE A 139 6.21 -4.61 -30.39
CA ILE A 139 5.67 -3.26 -30.53
C ILE A 139 4.31 -3.23 -29.85
N VAL A 140 4.13 -2.27 -28.94
CA VAL A 140 2.86 -2.06 -28.24
C VAL A 140 2.34 -0.66 -28.50
N GLY A 141 1.11 -0.59 -29.02
CA GLY A 141 0.31 0.63 -29.14
C GLY A 141 0.03 1.06 -30.58
N ALA A 142 0.49 2.24 -31.03
CA ALA A 142 0.20 2.80 -32.36
C ALA A 142 0.79 1.92 -33.48
N TYR A 143 0.03 0.89 -33.84
CA TYR A 143 0.41 -0.13 -34.81
C TYR A 143 0.11 0.36 -36.23
N ASP A 144 1.14 0.36 -37.08
CA ASP A 144 1.06 0.57 -38.52
C ASP A 144 1.93 -0.48 -39.22
N GLU A 145 1.36 -1.27 -40.13
CA GLU A 145 2.08 -2.38 -40.78
C GLU A 145 3.34 -1.93 -41.51
N ASN A 146 3.32 -0.74 -42.14
CA ASN A 146 4.47 -0.20 -42.86
C ASN A 146 5.59 0.22 -41.90
N LEU A 147 5.23 0.78 -40.74
CA LEU A 147 6.14 1.08 -39.65
C LEU A 147 6.77 -0.21 -39.09
N MET A 148 5.97 -1.26 -38.89
CA MET A 148 6.46 -2.56 -38.43
C MET A 148 7.48 -3.13 -39.41
N HIS A 149 7.15 -3.17 -40.70
CA HIS A 149 8.04 -3.67 -41.73
C HIS A 149 9.35 -2.85 -41.80
N PHE A 150 9.24 -1.53 -41.67
CA PHE A 150 10.40 -0.65 -41.59
C PHE A 150 11.28 -0.97 -40.36
N TYR A 151 10.69 -1.10 -39.18
CA TYR A 151 11.42 -1.41 -37.96
C TYR A 151 12.14 -2.75 -38.08
N HIS A 152 11.41 -3.83 -38.42
CA HIS A 152 11.96 -5.18 -38.51
C HIS A 152 13.10 -5.29 -39.53
N ASN A 153 12.94 -4.69 -40.72
CA ASN A 153 13.97 -4.76 -41.77
C ASN A 153 15.26 -4.02 -41.42
N ASN A 154 15.19 -2.99 -40.56
CA ASN A 154 16.36 -2.22 -40.18
C ASN A 154 17.00 -2.73 -38.89
N ILE A 155 16.19 -3.16 -37.91
CA ILE A 155 16.72 -3.65 -36.63
C ILE A 155 17.45 -4.97 -36.79
N ALA A 156 17.00 -5.86 -37.68
CA ALA A 156 17.66 -7.13 -37.97
C ALA A 156 19.07 -6.99 -38.59
N LYS A 157 19.43 -5.79 -39.06
CA LYS A 157 20.74 -5.48 -39.66
C LYS A 157 21.68 -4.78 -38.67
N CYS A 158 21.24 -4.57 -37.42
CA CYS A 158 22.00 -3.81 -36.44
C CYS A 158 22.93 -4.71 -35.65
N GLU A 159 24.25 -4.55 -35.86
CA GLU A 159 25.28 -5.28 -35.11
C GLU A 159 25.76 -4.54 -33.85
N THR A 160 25.35 -3.28 -33.66
CA THR A 160 25.82 -2.44 -32.56
C THR A 160 24.69 -1.71 -31.86
N LEU A 161 24.88 -1.42 -30.57
CA LEU A 161 23.97 -0.60 -29.76
C LEU A 161 23.64 0.74 -30.44
N LYS A 162 24.66 1.43 -30.97
CA LYS A 162 24.49 2.72 -31.66
C LYS A 162 23.61 2.60 -32.91
N ASN A 163 23.76 1.53 -33.68
CA ASN A 163 22.94 1.28 -34.86
C ASN A 163 21.49 0.99 -34.44
N ALA A 164 21.28 0.15 -33.43
CA ALA A 164 19.95 -0.16 -32.91
C ALA A 164 19.22 1.11 -32.39
N ILE A 165 19.90 1.96 -31.62
CA ILE A 165 19.38 3.25 -31.16
C ILE A 165 19.01 4.17 -32.34
N THR A 166 19.85 4.19 -33.39
CA THR A 166 19.56 4.97 -34.60
C THR A 166 18.29 4.48 -35.28
N VAL A 167 18.07 3.16 -35.36
CA VAL A 167 16.85 2.57 -35.90
C VAL A 167 15.64 2.92 -35.04
N PHE A 168 15.74 2.87 -33.71
CA PHE A 168 14.68 3.29 -32.79
C PHE A 168 14.29 4.75 -33.07
N ASN A 169 15.26 5.67 -33.11
CA ASN A 169 15.00 7.08 -33.38
C ASN A 169 14.32 7.27 -34.75
N ASN A 170 14.85 6.65 -35.82
CA ASN A 170 14.26 6.75 -37.16
C ASN A 170 12.82 6.21 -37.21
N THR A 171 12.54 5.15 -36.46
CA THR A 171 11.21 4.57 -36.33
C THR A 171 10.26 5.54 -35.63
N TYR A 172 10.68 6.19 -34.54
CA TYR A 172 9.87 7.23 -33.89
C TYR A 172 9.63 8.46 -34.76
N GLN A 173 10.63 8.91 -35.54
CA GLN A 173 10.43 10.01 -36.49
C GLN A 173 9.40 9.62 -37.55
N LYS A 174 9.51 8.41 -38.10
CA LYS A 174 8.55 7.91 -39.10
C LYS A 174 7.14 7.71 -38.53
N ALA A 175 7.03 7.37 -37.24
CA ALA A 175 5.76 7.22 -36.54
C ALA A 175 5.14 8.54 -36.06
N ASN A 176 5.83 9.67 -36.25
CA ASN A 176 5.42 10.97 -35.73
C ASN A 176 3.98 11.31 -36.16
N SER A 177 3.13 11.57 -35.17
CA SER A 177 1.69 11.79 -35.36
C SER A 177 1.08 12.54 -34.16
N HIS A 178 -0.24 12.74 -34.14
CA HIS A 178 -0.92 13.24 -32.93
C HIS A 178 -0.75 12.31 -31.72
N GLN A 179 -0.48 11.01 -31.94
CA GLN A 179 -0.42 9.99 -30.90
C GLN A 179 1.00 9.65 -30.46
N VAL A 180 2.00 9.88 -31.32
CA VAL A 180 3.42 9.55 -31.08
C VAL A 180 4.28 10.79 -31.35
N GLY A 181 5.06 11.21 -30.36
CA GLY A 181 5.91 12.39 -30.47
C GLY A 181 6.52 12.81 -29.13
N GLY A 182 7.01 14.06 -29.06
CA GLY A 182 7.73 14.55 -27.89
C GLY A 182 9.15 13.99 -27.82
N ILE A 183 9.48 13.29 -26.73
CA ILE A 183 10.80 12.73 -26.44
C ILE A 183 10.68 11.19 -26.48
N ALA A 184 11.47 10.57 -27.35
CA ALA A 184 11.73 9.13 -27.29
C ALA A 184 12.76 8.86 -26.19
N THR A 185 12.38 8.07 -25.20
CA THR A 185 13.30 7.58 -24.16
C THR A 185 13.56 6.09 -24.38
N ILE A 186 14.83 5.69 -24.36
CA ILE A 186 15.28 4.32 -24.60
C ILE A 186 16.14 3.90 -23.41
N TYR A 187 15.83 2.75 -22.82
CA TYR A 187 16.66 2.13 -21.78
C TYR A 187 17.35 0.90 -22.33
N GLU A 188 18.62 0.72 -21.96
CA GLU A 188 19.35 -0.54 -22.11
C GLU A 188 19.38 -1.28 -20.77
N LEU A 189 18.92 -2.53 -20.76
CA LEU A 189 18.98 -3.43 -19.61
C LEU A 189 19.94 -4.57 -19.92
N SER A 190 20.83 -4.86 -18.97
CA SER A 190 21.71 -6.04 -18.97
C SER A 190 21.32 -6.99 -17.83
N SER A 191 21.97 -8.15 -17.77
CA SER A 191 21.85 -9.09 -16.64
C SER A 191 22.21 -8.51 -15.28
N LYS A 192 22.83 -7.32 -15.22
CA LYS A 192 23.16 -6.62 -13.97
C LYS A 192 22.14 -5.54 -13.59
N GLY A 193 21.24 -5.16 -14.51
CA GLY A 193 20.29 -4.07 -14.35
C GLY A 193 20.38 -3.06 -15.49
N ILE A 194 19.85 -1.87 -15.26
CA ILE A 194 19.83 -0.76 -16.21
C ILE A 194 21.26 -0.25 -16.42
N VAL A 195 21.67 -0.21 -17.68
CA VAL A 195 23.01 0.22 -18.10
C VAL A 195 22.99 1.71 -18.44
N GLU A 196 22.08 2.12 -19.31
CA GLU A 196 22.07 3.48 -19.86
C GLU A 196 20.66 3.92 -20.26
N GLU A 197 20.45 5.24 -20.25
CA GLU A 197 19.22 5.92 -20.68
C GLU A 197 19.57 6.89 -21.81
N PHE A 198 18.90 6.75 -22.95
CA PHE A 198 19.05 7.61 -24.11
C PHE A 198 17.77 8.41 -24.37
N LYS A 199 17.91 9.71 -24.64
CA LYS A 199 16.77 10.60 -24.94
C LYS A 199 16.95 11.31 -26.27
N TYR A 200 15.91 11.27 -27.09
CA TYR A 200 15.89 11.92 -28.40
C TYR A 200 14.62 12.72 -28.60
N GLN A 201 14.76 13.94 -29.11
CA GLN A 201 13.63 14.76 -29.50
C GLN A 201 13.05 14.23 -30.83
N ILE A 202 11.78 13.83 -30.81
CA ILE A 202 10.99 13.56 -32.01
C ILE A 202 10.58 14.92 -32.59
N LYS A 203 10.89 15.15 -33.86
CA LYS A 203 10.57 16.41 -34.53
C LYS A 203 9.20 16.26 -35.18
N ASP A 204 8.33 17.24 -34.94
CA ASP A 204 7.04 17.26 -35.59
C ASP A 204 7.21 17.62 -37.07
N GLU A 205 6.76 16.74 -37.96
CA GLU A 205 6.81 16.97 -39.41
C GLU A 205 5.75 17.98 -39.86
N GLN A 206 4.70 18.16 -39.06
CA GLN A 206 3.59 19.06 -39.35
C GLN A 206 3.10 19.76 -38.08
N ASN A 207 2.33 20.83 -38.26
CA ASN A 207 1.69 21.53 -37.15
C ASN A 207 0.47 20.75 -36.67
N TYR A 208 0.67 19.92 -35.64
CA TYR A 208 -0.40 19.21 -34.96
C TYR A 208 -1.25 20.14 -34.11
N ARG A 209 -2.55 19.85 -34.01
CA ARG A 209 -3.45 20.61 -33.14
C ARG A 209 -3.07 20.33 -31.70
N LYS A 210 -2.78 21.38 -30.94
CA LYS A 210 -2.56 21.30 -29.49
C LYS A 210 -3.84 21.67 -28.78
N LEU A 211 -4.14 20.96 -27.71
CA LEU A 211 -5.30 21.26 -26.88
C LEU A 211 -5.15 22.71 -26.38
N PRO A 212 -6.13 23.60 -26.63
CA PRO A 212 -6.05 24.98 -26.17
C PRO A 212 -5.81 25.02 -24.66
N ASN A 213 -4.92 25.90 -24.19
CA ASN A 213 -4.61 26.04 -22.75
C ASN A 213 -5.85 26.21 -21.86
N LYS A 214 -6.98 26.67 -22.42
CA LYS A 214 -8.28 26.79 -21.75
C LYS A 214 -8.85 25.45 -21.25
N TYR A 215 -8.51 24.33 -21.91
CA TYR A 215 -8.94 22.99 -21.51
C TYR A 215 -7.92 22.25 -20.62
N ARG A 216 -6.65 22.69 -20.58
CA ARG A 216 -5.65 22.17 -19.62
C ARG A 216 -6.05 22.41 -18.16
N ALA A 217 -6.89 23.40 -17.90
CA ALA A 217 -7.42 23.70 -16.57
C ALA A 217 -8.58 22.80 -16.12
N VAL A 218 -9.21 22.04 -17.03
CA VAL A 218 -10.44 21.28 -16.70
C VAL A 218 -10.13 19.95 -16.00
N CYS A 219 -8.91 19.42 -16.14
CA CYS A 219 -8.48 18.18 -15.46
C CYS A 219 -7.51 18.43 -14.29
N ASN A 220 -7.38 19.68 -13.84
CA ASN A 220 -6.81 20.04 -12.54
C ASN A 220 -7.90 20.82 -11.80
N LEU A 221 -8.87 20.12 -11.20
CA LEU A 221 -9.68 20.70 -10.12
C LEU A 221 -8.79 20.85 -8.87
N LYS A 222 -7.74 21.65 -9.00
CA LYS A 222 -6.99 22.27 -7.91
C LYS A 222 -7.43 23.74 -7.93
N GLY A 223 -8.50 23.99 -7.19
CA GLY A 223 -9.16 25.28 -7.07
C GLY A 223 -10.23 25.54 -8.12
N LEU A 224 -11.48 25.31 -7.72
CA LEU A 224 -12.66 25.79 -8.43
C LEU A 224 -12.83 27.27 -8.08
N ASN A 225 -12.68 28.17 -9.06
CA ASN A 225 -13.03 29.58 -8.92
C ASN A 225 -14.32 29.85 -9.70
N ILE A 226 -15.39 30.24 -9.01
CA ILE A 226 -16.60 30.78 -9.65
C ILE A 226 -16.39 32.29 -9.75
N ILE A 227 -16.45 32.83 -10.98
CA ILE A 227 -16.23 34.25 -11.27
C ILE A 227 -17.56 34.85 -11.72
N ASN A 228 -17.89 36.02 -11.18
CA ASN A 228 -19.01 36.82 -11.65
C ASN A 228 -18.65 37.48 -12.99
N ASP A 229 -19.35 37.09 -14.05
CA ASP A 229 -19.08 37.50 -15.43
C ASP A 229 -19.26 39.01 -15.69
N ARG A 230 -20.07 39.70 -14.88
CA ARG A 230 -20.31 41.14 -15.00
C ARG A 230 -19.26 42.00 -14.30
N THR A 231 -18.66 41.51 -13.23
CA THR A 231 -17.74 42.29 -12.37
C THR A 231 -16.30 41.81 -12.44
N GLY A 232 -16.06 40.58 -12.89
CA GLY A 232 -14.74 39.95 -12.90
C GLY A 232 -14.27 39.46 -11.53
N GLU A 233 -15.09 39.62 -10.48
CA GLU A 233 -14.73 39.21 -9.12
C GLU A 233 -14.95 37.71 -8.89
N THR A 234 -14.07 37.10 -8.11
CA THR A 234 -14.22 35.70 -7.67
C THR A 234 -15.24 35.64 -6.52
N THR A 235 -16.35 34.93 -6.72
CA THR A 235 -17.40 34.77 -5.71
C THR A 235 -17.16 33.57 -4.79
N LEU A 236 -16.54 32.51 -5.30
CA LEU A 236 -16.17 31.30 -4.56
C LEU A 236 -14.82 30.79 -5.06
N SER A 237 -13.88 30.47 -4.16
CA SER A 237 -12.62 29.79 -4.47
C SER A 237 -12.38 28.61 -3.54
N ILE A 238 -11.71 27.57 -4.04
CA ILE A 238 -11.16 26.47 -3.23
C ILE A 238 -9.64 26.54 -3.37
N ASP A 239 -8.89 26.52 -2.28
CA ASP A 239 -7.43 26.55 -2.34
C ASP A 239 -6.80 25.14 -2.37
N ASN A 240 -5.48 25.09 -2.54
CA ASN A 240 -4.71 23.83 -2.61
C ASN A 240 -4.64 23.07 -1.27
N GLY A 241 -5.06 23.68 -0.16
CA GLY A 241 -5.19 23.06 1.16
C GLY A 241 -6.60 22.52 1.44
N GLY A 242 -7.55 22.71 0.51
CA GLY A 242 -8.95 22.34 0.68
C GLY A 242 -9.81 23.41 1.36
N SER A 243 -9.27 24.61 1.61
CA SER A 243 -10.05 25.71 2.19
C SER A 243 -10.97 26.31 1.14
N VAL A 244 -12.23 26.56 1.51
CA VAL A 244 -13.22 27.22 0.66
C VAL A 244 -13.37 28.68 1.11
N ASN A 245 -13.05 29.64 0.23
CA ASN A 245 -13.21 31.07 0.48
C ASN A 245 -14.36 31.63 -0.36
N MET A 246 -15.33 32.29 0.30
CA MET A 246 -16.42 33.01 -0.35
C MET A 246 -16.30 34.51 -0.05
N ASN A 247 -16.18 35.32 -1.10
CA ASN A 247 -16.12 36.79 -0.96
C ASN A 247 -17.51 37.42 -0.87
N SER A 248 -18.55 36.74 -1.39
CA SER A 248 -19.95 37.17 -1.27
C SER A 248 -20.92 35.99 -1.50
N GLY A 249 -22.13 36.08 -0.95
CA GLY A 249 -23.17 35.05 -1.05
C GLY A 249 -23.56 34.43 0.30
N ASN A 250 -24.69 33.71 0.33
CA ASN A 250 -25.18 32.99 1.51
C ASN A 250 -24.96 31.49 1.34
N ILE A 251 -24.36 30.84 2.34
CA ILE A 251 -24.33 29.37 2.43
C ILE A 251 -25.65 28.92 3.03
N ASN A 252 -26.42 28.12 2.28
CA ASN A 252 -27.57 27.42 2.83
C ASN A 252 -27.07 26.16 3.55
N TRP A 253 -26.93 26.26 4.87
CA TRP A 253 -26.40 25.20 5.72
C TRP A 253 -27.30 23.97 5.85
N ASN A 254 -28.56 24.04 5.40
CA ASN A 254 -29.52 22.95 5.55
C ASN A 254 -29.11 21.64 4.85
N ASN A 255 -28.18 21.71 3.89
CA ASN A 255 -27.66 20.55 3.14
C ASN A 255 -26.15 20.31 3.37
N VAL A 256 -25.50 21.13 4.19
CA VAL A 256 -24.12 20.89 4.61
C VAL A 256 -24.24 20.03 5.86
N ASN A 257 -23.78 18.78 5.80
CA ASN A 257 -23.64 17.95 6.98
C ASN A 257 -22.49 18.52 7.84
N SER A 258 -22.74 19.64 8.50
CA SER A 258 -21.92 20.10 9.60
C SER A 258 -22.18 19.12 10.73
N ASP A 259 -21.31 18.13 10.84
CA ASP A 259 -21.35 17.20 11.95
C ASP A 259 -21.42 18.02 13.26
N PRO A 260 -22.50 17.91 14.07
CA PRO A 260 -22.70 18.78 15.23
C PRO A 260 -21.72 18.51 16.39
N GLU A 261 -20.84 17.51 16.27
CA GLU A 261 -20.18 16.86 17.40
C GLU A 261 -19.08 17.68 18.10
N THR A 262 -18.63 18.83 17.57
CA THR A 262 -17.53 19.57 18.22
C THR A 262 -17.91 20.24 19.53
N LYS A 263 -19.20 20.55 19.76
CA LYS A 263 -19.64 21.11 21.04
C LYS A 263 -19.80 20.03 22.10
N GLU A 264 -20.40 18.89 21.74
CA GLU A 264 -20.57 17.75 22.65
C GLU A 264 -19.23 17.10 23.01
N ALA A 265 -18.29 16.97 22.06
CA ALA A 265 -16.97 16.41 22.35
C ALA A 265 -16.12 17.32 23.26
N LYS A 266 -16.24 18.65 23.13
CA LYS A 266 -15.53 19.59 24.00
C LYS A 266 -16.14 19.62 25.40
N ASP A 267 -17.47 19.64 25.50
CA ASP A 267 -18.19 19.57 26.77
C ASP A 267 -17.90 18.24 27.50
N ASP A 268 -17.74 17.13 26.75
CA ASP A 268 -17.36 15.82 27.29
C ASP A 268 -15.91 15.79 27.80
N ILE A 269 -14.96 16.45 27.12
CA ILE A 269 -13.55 16.57 27.56
C ILE A 269 -13.47 17.44 28.82
N ASP A 270 -14.18 18.56 28.85
CA ASP A 270 -14.21 19.47 30.00
C ASP A 270 -14.97 18.85 31.19
N ALA A 271 -15.98 17.99 30.96
CA ALA A 271 -16.63 17.20 32.00
C ALA A 271 -15.71 16.08 32.53
N LEU A 272 -14.90 15.45 31.66
CA LEU A 272 -13.88 14.47 32.05
C LEU A 272 -12.80 15.11 32.94
N ALA A 273 -12.33 16.30 32.58
CA ALA A 273 -11.33 17.04 33.34
C ALA A 273 -11.85 17.54 34.70
N ARG A 274 -13.18 17.68 34.84
CA ARG A 274 -13.86 18.13 36.08
C ARG A 274 -14.48 17.00 36.91
N GLY A 275 -14.45 15.76 36.44
CA GLY A 275 -14.91 14.59 37.19
C GLY A 275 -16.43 14.39 37.23
N GLU A 276 -17.16 14.88 36.23
CA GLU A 276 -18.63 14.77 36.15
C GLU A 276 -19.04 13.56 35.29
N TYR A 277 -19.33 12.42 35.92
CA TYR A 277 -19.45 11.10 35.24
C TYR A 277 -20.88 10.54 35.13
N THR A 278 -21.87 11.34 34.72
CA THR A 278 -23.30 10.94 34.84
C THR A 278 -24.04 10.62 33.54
N LYS A 279 -23.36 10.42 32.39
CA LYS A 279 -24.04 9.91 31.17
C LYS A 279 -23.70 8.44 30.92
N ALA A 280 -24.74 7.60 30.94
CA ALA A 280 -24.66 6.17 30.69
C ALA A 280 -24.06 5.86 29.31
N GLY A 281 -23.08 4.95 29.24
CA GLY A 281 -22.58 4.36 27.99
C GLY A 281 -21.09 4.53 27.71
N LYS A 282 -20.30 5.25 28.53
CA LYS A 282 -18.84 5.32 28.37
C LYS A 282 -18.14 4.49 29.43
N THR A 283 -17.67 3.30 29.05
CA THR A 283 -17.09 2.32 29.98
C THR A 283 -15.58 2.53 30.14
N PHE A 284 -15.12 2.54 31.39
CA PHE A 284 -13.73 2.69 31.87
C PHE A 284 -12.80 1.49 31.55
N ILE A 285 -13.24 0.58 30.68
CA ILE A 285 -12.67 -0.75 30.47
C ILE A 285 -12.66 -1.00 28.96
N ASN A 286 -11.48 -1.15 28.37
CA ASN A 286 -11.38 -1.90 27.12
C ASN A 286 -11.04 -3.34 27.48
N GLY A 287 -11.40 -4.31 26.62
CA GLY A 287 -11.32 -5.74 26.92
C GLY A 287 -9.98 -6.28 27.45
N ASN A 288 -8.91 -5.50 27.44
CA ASN A 288 -7.58 -5.88 27.89
C ASN A 288 -6.94 -4.94 28.94
N SER A 289 -7.55 -3.82 29.36
CA SER A 289 -6.88 -2.86 30.26
C SER A 289 -7.82 -1.98 31.10
N ILE A 290 -7.40 -1.69 32.34
CA ILE A 290 -7.96 -0.66 33.23
C ILE A 290 -6.82 0.30 33.61
N TYR A 291 -6.95 1.59 33.26
CA TYR A 291 -5.97 2.62 33.63
C TYR A 291 -6.50 3.43 34.81
N SER A 292 -6.05 3.13 36.04
CA SER A 292 -6.30 3.98 37.20
C SER A 292 -5.08 3.99 38.13
N PRO A 293 -4.66 5.16 38.67
CA PRO A 293 -3.57 5.23 39.64
C PRO A 293 -3.96 4.67 41.03
N ASN A 294 -5.25 4.51 41.34
CA ASN A 294 -5.71 3.81 42.55
C ASN A 294 -6.97 2.98 42.20
N ILE A 295 -6.90 1.67 42.44
CA ILE A 295 -8.05 0.76 42.29
C ILE A 295 -8.57 0.43 43.68
N HIS A 296 -9.68 1.04 44.08
CA HIS A 296 -10.47 0.60 45.24
C HIS A 296 -11.62 -0.26 44.73
N ALA A 297 -11.34 -1.51 44.38
CA ALA A 297 -12.34 -2.42 43.82
C ALA A 297 -12.81 -3.48 44.84
N GLY A 298 -14.05 -3.94 44.66
CA GLY A 298 -14.60 -5.12 45.32
C GLY A 298 -13.97 -6.42 44.81
N LYS A 299 -14.31 -7.55 45.46
CA LYS A 299 -13.67 -8.88 45.34
C LYS A 299 -13.27 -9.25 43.90
N PHE A 300 -11.97 -9.51 43.69
CA PHE A 300 -11.45 -10.12 42.47
C PHE A 300 -11.42 -11.64 42.62
N TYR A 301 -11.87 -12.37 41.60
CA TYR A 301 -11.78 -13.83 41.51
C TYR A 301 -10.88 -14.19 40.32
N GLY A 302 -9.94 -15.12 40.50
CA GLY A 302 -9.08 -15.64 39.42
C GLY A 302 -7.94 -14.72 38.96
N ALA A 303 -7.51 -13.77 39.78
CA ALA A 303 -6.35 -12.92 39.47
C ALA A 303 -5.03 -13.65 39.76
N GLU A 304 -4.05 -13.44 38.87
CA GLU A 304 -2.66 -13.86 39.07
C GLU A 304 -1.86 -12.67 39.61
N TYR A 305 -1.11 -12.87 40.67
CA TYR A 305 -0.21 -11.84 41.21
C TYR A 305 1.22 -12.28 41.00
N LEU A 306 2.01 -11.44 40.34
CA LEU A 306 3.44 -11.66 40.12
C LEU A 306 4.24 -10.83 41.14
N ASP A 307 5.42 -11.29 41.52
CA ASP A 307 6.39 -10.44 42.19
C ASP A 307 6.95 -9.36 41.24
N ASP A 308 7.64 -8.36 41.80
CA ASP A 308 8.15 -7.20 41.04
C ASP A 308 9.10 -7.61 39.90
N ASP A 309 9.76 -8.75 40.03
CA ASP A 309 10.68 -9.31 39.05
C ASP A 309 10.02 -10.28 38.04
N GLY A 310 8.73 -10.60 38.22
CA GLY A 310 7.98 -11.54 37.39
C GLY A 310 8.49 -12.99 37.45
N ILE A 311 9.20 -13.36 38.52
CA ILE A 311 9.83 -14.67 38.72
C ILE A 311 8.85 -15.65 39.36
N ALA A 312 8.00 -15.15 40.26
CA ALA A 312 7.12 -15.99 41.04
C ALA A 312 5.66 -15.53 40.96
N GLN A 313 4.75 -16.51 41.02
CA GLN A 313 3.32 -16.32 40.81
C GLN A 313 2.53 -16.77 42.03
N LEU A 314 1.63 -15.92 42.53
CA LEU A 314 0.62 -16.25 43.52
C LEU A 314 -0.73 -16.41 42.83
N THR A 315 -1.33 -17.60 42.93
CA THR A 315 -2.65 -17.90 42.36
C THR A 315 -3.57 -18.57 43.38
N LEU A 316 -4.87 -18.38 43.19
CA LEU A 316 -5.90 -19.21 43.81
C LEU A 316 -6.24 -20.33 42.82
N SER A 317 -5.77 -21.55 43.05
CA SER A 317 -6.13 -22.67 42.20
C SER A 317 -7.44 -23.30 42.67
N ALA A 318 -8.42 -23.40 41.77
CA ALA A 318 -9.68 -24.10 42.01
C ALA A 318 -9.64 -25.46 41.33
N ASP A 319 -9.08 -26.47 42.02
CA ASP A 319 -9.21 -27.87 41.58
C ASP A 319 -10.39 -28.51 42.29
N ASN A 320 -11.56 -28.47 41.63
CA ASN A 320 -12.89 -29.09 41.87
C ASN A 320 -13.47 -29.24 43.29
N HIS A 321 -12.69 -29.12 44.37
CA HIS A 321 -13.09 -29.27 45.78
C HIS A 321 -12.22 -28.46 46.77
N TYR A 322 -11.11 -27.83 46.34
CA TYR A 322 -10.19 -27.09 47.22
C TYR A 322 -9.83 -25.71 46.66
N SER A 323 -9.69 -24.73 47.55
CA SER A 323 -9.14 -23.39 47.22
C SER A 323 -7.72 -23.34 47.74
N ASP A 324 -6.75 -23.74 46.92
CA ASP A 324 -5.36 -23.72 47.33
C ASP A 324 -4.74 -22.34 47.04
N LEU A 325 -4.03 -21.77 48.01
CA LEU A 325 -3.12 -20.65 47.75
C LEU A 325 -1.78 -21.24 47.32
N LEU A 326 -1.41 -21.02 46.06
CA LEU A 326 -0.22 -21.61 45.47
C LEU A 326 0.81 -20.53 45.15
N TYR A 327 2.06 -20.76 45.56
CA TYR A 327 3.21 -19.97 45.12
C TYR A 327 4.17 -20.85 44.32
N ARG A 328 4.33 -20.56 43.03
CA ARG A 328 5.10 -21.37 42.08
C ARG A 328 6.28 -20.59 41.51
N ASN A 329 7.42 -21.28 41.34
CA ASN A 329 8.51 -20.81 40.50
C ASN A 329 8.13 -21.08 39.03
N ILE A 330 7.90 -20.01 38.26
CA ILE A 330 7.42 -20.10 36.88
C ILE A 330 8.50 -20.65 35.94
N ARG A 331 9.77 -20.34 36.20
CA ARG A 331 10.90 -20.69 35.32
C ARG A 331 11.16 -22.19 35.31
N ASP A 332 11.09 -22.80 36.49
CA ASP A 332 11.47 -24.20 36.69
C ASP A 332 10.25 -25.12 36.90
N ASN A 333 9.04 -24.55 36.92
CA ASN A 333 7.76 -25.24 37.03
C ASN A 333 7.62 -26.19 38.23
N TYR A 334 7.97 -25.71 39.42
CA TYR A 334 7.70 -26.40 40.69
C TYR A 334 7.11 -25.47 41.74
N ASP A 335 6.30 -26.05 42.63
CA ASP A 335 5.63 -25.34 43.71
C ASP A 335 6.62 -25.05 44.84
N LEU A 336 6.74 -23.78 45.25
CA LEU A 336 7.61 -23.37 46.36
C LEU A 336 6.90 -23.61 47.69
N PHE A 337 5.66 -23.14 47.80
CA PHE A 337 4.76 -23.52 48.89
C PHE A 337 3.31 -23.50 48.44
N LYS A 338 2.49 -24.27 49.14
CA LYS A 338 1.06 -24.41 48.89
C LYS A 338 0.31 -24.42 50.22
N ILE A 339 -0.72 -23.60 50.35
CA ILE A 339 -1.65 -23.67 51.47
C ILE A 339 -2.92 -24.33 50.94
N ARG A 340 -3.20 -25.55 51.40
CA ARG A 340 -4.40 -26.31 51.05
C ARG A 340 -5.46 -26.16 52.12
N ASP A 341 -6.62 -25.65 51.73
CA ASP A 341 -7.82 -25.64 52.56
C ASP A 341 -8.67 -26.87 52.24
N SER A 342 -8.75 -27.83 53.17
CA SER A 342 -9.47 -29.08 52.99
C SER A 342 -10.94 -28.95 53.41
N ALA A 343 -11.84 -29.71 52.79
CA ALA A 343 -13.28 -29.63 53.04
C ALA A 343 -13.69 -29.94 54.50
N ASP A 344 -12.82 -30.56 55.29
CA ASP A 344 -13.00 -30.85 56.73
C ASP A 344 -12.60 -29.67 57.65
N GLY A 345 -12.24 -28.51 57.07
CA GLY A 345 -11.77 -27.33 57.78
C GLY A 345 -10.29 -27.41 58.21
N THR A 346 -9.53 -28.37 57.68
CA THR A 346 -8.09 -28.49 57.90
C THR A 346 -7.32 -27.71 56.84
N ILE A 347 -6.54 -26.72 57.29
CA ILE A 347 -5.56 -25.99 56.48
C ILE A 347 -4.21 -26.69 56.60
N THR A 348 -3.58 -27.03 55.47
CA THR A 348 -2.25 -27.64 55.41
C THR A 348 -1.28 -26.73 54.66
N LEU A 349 -0.17 -26.37 55.28
CA LEU A 349 0.98 -25.79 54.58
C LEU A 349 1.86 -26.91 54.05
N LEU A 350 2.08 -26.92 52.73
CA LEU A 350 3.03 -27.76 52.04
C LEU A 350 4.20 -26.91 51.55
N LEU A 351 5.43 -27.41 51.70
CA LEU A 351 6.62 -26.87 51.04
C LEU A 351 6.98 -27.85 49.91
N GLY A 352 6.83 -27.41 48.66
CA GLY A 352 6.59 -28.35 47.55
C GLY A 352 5.36 -29.23 47.84
N ASP A 353 5.52 -30.55 47.72
CA ASP A 353 4.47 -31.54 47.99
C ASP A 353 4.56 -32.17 49.40
N VAL A 354 5.42 -31.66 50.28
CA VAL A 354 5.61 -32.20 51.63
C VAL A 354 4.76 -31.41 52.63
N PRO A 355 3.78 -32.02 53.32
CA PRO A 355 3.04 -31.36 54.39
C PRO A 355 3.96 -31.03 55.57
N VAL A 356 3.97 -29.76 55.98
CA VAL A 356 4.83 -29.29 57.08
C VAL A 356 4.02 -28.94 58.32
N LEU A 357 2.87 -28.30 58.13
CA LEU A 357 2.03 -27.83 59.22
C LEU A 357 0.56 -28.05 58.87
N ARG A 358 -0.21 -28.55 59.84
CA ARG A 358 -1.66 -28.72 59.73
C ARG A 358 -2.33 -27.93 60.83
N ALA A 359 -3.34 -27.13 60.47
CA ALA A 359 -4.16 -26.39 61.40
C ALA A 359 -5.63 -26.74 61.13
N ASN A 360 -6.39 -27.07 62.17
CA ASN A 360 -7.82 -27.30 62.04
C ASN A 360 -8.60 -26.10 62.57
N LEU A 361 -9.39 -25.45 61.72
CA LEU A 361 -10.11 -24.22 62.06
C LEU A 361 -11.26 -24.46 63.05
N ALA A 362 -11.94 -25.60 62.98
CA ALA A 362 -12.94 -25.98 64.00
C ALA A 362 -12.27 -26.29 65.36
N THR A 363 -11.07 -26.83 65.25
CA THR A 363 -10.04 -27.07 66.27
C THR A 363 -9.58 -25.88 67.12
N GLY A 364 -9.19 -24.83 66.39
CA GLY A 364 -8.23 -23.83 66.85
C GLY A 364 -6.83 -24.41 67.14
N LYS A 365 -6.51 -25.65 66.71
CA LYS A 365 -5.25 -26.33 66.99
C LYS A 365 -4.40 -26.46 65.74
N ALA A 366 -3.08 -26.31 65.91
CA ALA A 366 -2.10 -26.57 64.86
C ALA A 366 -1.04 -27.57 65.35
N SER A 367 -0.57 -28.42 64.45
CA SER A 367 0.52 -29.37 64.68
C SER A 367 1.48 -29.39 63.49
N LEU A 368 2.74 -29.67 63.79
CA LEU A 368 3.70 -30.05 62.75
C LEU A 368 3.36 -31.45 62.26
N ASP A 369 3.60 -31.73 60.98
CA ASP A 369 3.44 -33.08 60.44
C ASP A 369 4.52 -34.01 61.04
N ASP A 370 4.17 -35.27 61.29
CA ASP A 370 5.01 -36.25 62.02
C ASP A 370 6.38 -36.47 61.37
N ASN A 371 6.48 -36.17 60.06
CA ASN A 371 7.70 -36.34 59.27
C ASN A 371 8.63 -35.11 59.29
N ILE A 372 8.28 -34.05 60.02
CA ILE A 372 9.06 -32.82 60.09
C ILE A 372 9.97 -32.81 61.31
N LYS A 373 11.28 -32.76 61.04
CA LYS A 373 12.29 -32.55 62.07
C LYS A 373 12.60 -31.06 62.20
N VAL A 374 12.04 -30.40 63.21
CA VAL A 374 12.44 -29.04 63.56
C VAL A 374 13.77 -29.09 64.31
N THR A 375 14.80 -28.51 63.70
CA THR A 375 16.09 -28.32 64.37
C THR A 375 16.13 -26.88 64.87
N ALA A 376 16.11 -26.68 66.18
CA ALA A 376 16.34 -25.36 66.74
C ALA A 376 17.78 -24.94 66.42
N VAL A 377 17.94 -23.96 65.53
CA VAL A 377 19.21 -23.26 65.37
C VAL A 377 19.21 -22.21 66.47
N LEU A 378 19.93 -22.47 67.56
CA LEU A 378 20.22 -21.46 68.57
C LEU A 378 21.07 -20.39 67.87
N ALA A 379 20.45 -19.25 67.58
CA ALA A 379 21.13 -18.04 67.14
C ALA A 379 21.82 -17.36 68.32
#